data_AF-A0A920QLY0-F1
#
_entry.id   AF-A0A920QLY0-F1
#
_cell.length_a   1.000
_cell.length_b   1.000
_cell.length_c   1.000
_cell.angle_alpha   90.00
_cell.angle_beta   90.00
_cell.angle_gamma   90.00
#
_symmetry.space_group_name_H-M   'P 1'
#
loop_
_entity.id
_entity.type
_entity.pdbx_description
1 polymer ?
#
loop_
_entity_poly.entity_id
_entity_poly.type
_entity_poly.pdbx_seq_one_letter_code
_entity_poly.pdbx_strand_id
1 'polypeptide(L)'
;MTDSKVPDTQSGYEKGYTVSLAAHSGANLIYESAGMHASLLGCCLESYVIDNDMLGAINRTVRGVEVNDETFNRSYKGGLSKWSWTLLGA
;
A
#
# COMPACT_ATOMS: atom_id res chain seq x y z
N MET A 1 4.74 14.19 -1.56
CA MET A 1 4.49 15.64 -1.38
C MET A 1 3.12 15.88 -0.72
N THR A 2 3.03 16.84 0.20
CA THR A 2 1.77 17.31 0.82
C THR A 2 1.81 18.82 1.03
N ASP A 3 0.64 19.45 1.07
CA ASP A 3 0.47 20.85 1.47
C ASP A 3 0.35 21.02 2.99
N SER A 4 0.23 19.93 3.73
CA SER A 4 0.25 19.96 5.19
C SER A 4 1.60 20.44 5.69
N LYS A 5 1.57 21.23 6.76
CA LYS A 5 2.75 21.86 7.36
C LYS A 5 3.38 20.97 8.44
N VAL A 6 2.66 19.92 8.84
CA VAL A 6 3.04 19.00 9.91
C VAL A 6 2.73 17.55 9.51
N PRO A 7 3.34 16.54 10.14
CA PRO A 7 2.99 15.13 9.95
C PRO A 7 1.65 14.79 10.60
N ASP A 8 0.57 15.25 9.97
CA ASP A 8 -0.79 14.97 10.39
C ASP A 8 -1.53 14.04 9.42
N THR A 9 -2.81 13.84 9.70
CA THR A 9 -3.69 13.02 8.89
C THR A 9 -3.81 13.53 7.45
N GLN A 10 -3.80 14.84 7.22
CA GLN A 10 -3.81 15.42 5.87
C GLN A 10 -2.55 15.00 5.09
N SER A 11 -1.38 15.12 5.72
CA SER A 11 -0.11 14.66 5.15
C SER A 11 -0.18 13.19 4.74
N GLY A 12 -0.70 12.34 5.62
CA GLY A 12 -0.84 10.90 5.34
C GLY A 12 -1.73 10.62 4.14
N TYR A 13 -2.92 11.24 4.06
CA TYR A 13 -3.85 11.01 2.95
C TYR A 13 -3.30 11.51 1.61
N GLU A 14 -2.78 12.73 1.56
CA GLU A 14 -2.28 13.34 0.32
C GLU A 14 -1.10 12.56 -0.24
N LYS A 15 -0.11 12.25 0.61
CA LYS A 15 1.06 11.47 0.19
C LYS A 15 0.69 10.03 -0.15
N GLY A 16 -0.09 9.37 0.70
CA GLY A 16 -0.46 7.97 0.51
C GLY A 16 -1.18 7.75 -0.81
N TYR A 17 -2.17 8.60 -1.12
CA TYR A 17 -2.92 8.50 -2.37
C TYR A 17 -2.06 8.78 -3.60
N THR A 18 -1.33 9.90 -3.60
CA THR A 18 -0.54 10.32 -4.77
C THR A 18 0.60 9.36 -5.09
N VAL A 19 1.32 8.90 -4.06
CA VAL A 19 2.43 7.95 -4.23
C VAL A 19 1.92 6.57 -4.62
N SER A 20 0.82 6.09 -4.04
CA SER A 20 0.23 4.80 -4.43
C SER A 20 -0.16 4.78 -5.90
N LEU A 21 -0.83 5.82 -6.38
CA LEU A 21 -1.23 5.92 -7.78
C LEU A 21 -0.03 5.97 -8.73
N ALA A 22 0.98 6.77 -8.41
CA ALA A 22 2.19 6.85 -9.22
C ALA A 22 2.96 5.51 -9.26
N ALA A 23 3.01 4.81 -8.12
CA ALA A 23 3.66 3.50 -8.05
C ALA A 23 2.89 2.46 -8.87
N HIS A 24 1.55 2.44 -8.77
CA HIS A 24 0.70 1.54 -9.54
C HIS A 24 0.61 1.88 -11.04
N SER A 25 0.91 3.12 -11.44
CA SER A 25 1.03 3.48 -12.86
C SER A 25 2.36 3.01 -13.49
N GLY A 26 3.25 2.39 -12.70
CA GLY A 26 4.54 1.88 -13.18
C GLY A 26 5.65 2.93 -13.23
N ALA A 27 5.59 3.99 -12.40
CA ALA A 27 6.65 4.98 -12.35
C ALA A 27 7.99 4.35 -11.89
N ASN A 28 9.05 4.53 -12.69
CA ASN A 28 10.40 4.05 -12.34
C ASN A 28 11.03 4.80 -11.16
N LEU A 29 10.66 6.07 -10.96
CA LEU A 29 11.20 6.91 -9.91
C LEU A 29 10.16 7.95 -9.49
N ILE A 30 9.98 8.13 -8.17
CA ILE A 30 9.07 9.12 -7.59
C ILE A 30 9.91 10.07 -6.74
N TYR A 31 10.18 11.27 -7.26
CA TYR A 31 10.84 12.34 -6.53
C TYR A 31 9.96 12.85 -5.38
N GLU A 32 10.59 13.36 -4.33
CA GLU A 32 9.88 14.00 -3.20
C GLU A 32 8.83 13.08 -2.54
N SER A 33 9.16 11.78 -2.54
CA SER A 33 8.32 10.70 -2.02
C SER A 33 8.36 10.57 -0.50
N ALA A 34 9.38 11.13 0.15
CA ALA A 34 9.54 11.10 1.60
C ALA A 34 9.94 12.47 2.17
N GLY A 35 9.43 12.79 3.36
CA GLY A 35 9.84 13.93 4.19
C GLY A 35 9.30 15.29 3.76
N MET A 36 8.73 15.41 2.55
CA MET A 36 8.38 16.73 1.98
C MET A 36 7.00 17.24 2.39
N HIS A 37 6.97 18.47 2.89
CA HIS A 37 5.80 19.19 3.42
C HIS A 37 5.68 20.60 2.85
N ALA A 38 4.56 21.26 3.15
CA ALA A 38 4.27 22.64 2.76
C ALA A 38 4.53 22.90 1.26
N SER A 39 4.04 22.00 0.40
CA SER A 39 4.20 22.13 -1.06
C SER A 39 5.68 22.17 -1.50
N LEU A 40 6.53 21.33 -0.88
CA LEU A 40 7.99 21.26 -1.06
C LEU A 40 8.79 22.43 -0.47
N LEU A 41 8.16 23.34 0.29
CA LEU A 41 8.87 24.44 0.95
C LEU A 41 9.57 24.01 2.24
N GLY A 42 9.33 22.79 2.72
CA GLY A 42 9.96 22.27 3.92
C GLY A 42 10.10 20.75 3.91
N CYS A 43 11.02 20.28 4.74
CA CYS A 43 11.17 18.86 5.07
C CYS A 43 11.01 18.65 6.58
N CYS A 44 10.52 17.48 6.97
CA CYS A 44 10.35 17.08 8.36
C CYS A 44 11.04 15.73 8.59
N LEU A 45 11.85 15.66 9.66
CA LEU A 45 12.65 14.47 9.98
C LEU A 45 11.78 13.30 10.43
N GLU A 46 10.75 13.58 11.24
CA GLU A 46 9.77 12.61 11.68
C GLU A 46 8.99 12.05 10.48
N SER A 47 8.63 12.90 9.52
CA SER A 47 7.95 12.49 8.29
C SER A 47 8.79 11.56 7.43
N TYR A 48 10.12 11.65 7.42
CA TYR A 48 10.94 10.67 6.68
C TYR A 48 10.75 9.25 7.20
N VAL A 49 10.61 9.07 8.51
CA VAL A 49 10.42 7.74 9.11
C VAL A 49 9.01 7.21 8.81
N ILE A 50 8.00 8.07 8.97
CA ILE A 50 6.60 7.73 8.68
C ILE A 50 6.42 7.40 7.19
N ASP A 51 6.94 8.25 6.31
CA ASP A 51 6.84 8.06 4.87
C ASP A 51 7.59 6.80 4.42
N ASN A 52 8.71 6.43 5.07
CA ASN A 52 9.41 5.19 4.77
C ASN A 52 8.55 3.93 5.02
N ASP A 53 7.79 3.88 6.12
CA ASP A 53 6.87 2.75 6.37
C ASP A 53 5.70 2.74 5.37
N MET A 54 5.13 3.91 5.08
CA MET A 54 4.12 4.08 4.04
C MET A 54 4.63 3.59 2.66
N LEU A 55 5.84 3.98 2.26
CA LEU A 55 6.48 3.54 1.01
C LEU A 55 6.71 2.04 1.01
N GLY A 56 7.12 1.46 2.15
CA GLY A 56 7.26 0.01 2.30
C GLY A 56 5.92 -0.73 2.15
N ALA A 57 4.82 -0.16 2.64
CA ALA A 57 3.47 -0.69 2.44
C ALA A 57 3.04 -0.61 0.96
N ILE A 58 3.25 0.52 0.29
CA ILE A 58 2.94 0.71 -1.13
C ILE A 58 3.78 -0.24 -2.00
N ASN A 59 5.06 -0.44 -1.68
CA ASN A 59 5.89 -1.35 -2.46
C ASN A 59 5.40 -2.81 -2.38
N ARG A 60 4.79 -3.20 -1.25
CA ARG A 60 4.12 -4.51 -1.12
C ARG A 60 2.87 -4.61 -1.99
N THR A 61 2.11 -3.53 -2.17
CA THR A 61 0.93 -3.54 -3.06
C THR A 61 1.35 -3.63 -4.53
N VAL A 62 2.44 -2.97 -4.92
CA VAL A 62 2.97 -3.01 -6.29
C VAL A 62 3.53 -4.39 -6.65
N ARG A 63 4.20 -5.08 -5.72
CA ARG A 63 4.66 -6.48 -5.94
C ARG A 63 3.51 -7.43 -6.26
N GLY A 64 2.31 -7.14 -5.75
CA GLY A 64 1.14 -7.99 -5.92
C GLY A 64 1.22 -9.30 -5.13
N VAL A 65 0.35 -10.24 -5.50
CA VAL A 65 0.28 -11.57 -4.87
C VAL A 65 1.07 -12.56 -5.71
N GLU A 66 1.97 -13.29 -5.07
CA GLU A 66 2.67 -14.40 -5.72
C GLU A 66 1.72 -15.57 -5.92
N VAL A 67 1.57 -15.99 -7.17
CA VAL A 67 0.73 -17.13 -7.55
C VAL A 67 1.64 -18.26 -8.02
N ASN A 68 1.62 -19.36 -7.28
CA ASN A 68 2.29 -20.62 -7.57
C ASN A 68 1.39 -21.79 -7.11
N ASP A 69 1.71 -23.03 -7.49
CA ASP A 69 0.85 -24.19 -7.18
C ASP A 69 0.62 -24.39 -5.67
N GLU A 70 1.59 -24.03 -4.82
CA GLU A 70 1.49 -24.15 -3.36
C GLU A 70 0.56 -23.10 -2.75
N THR A 71 0.73 -21.82 -3.11
CA THR A 71 -0.13 -20.69 -2.71
C THR A 71 -1.56 -20.87 -3.21
N PHE A 72 -1.72 -21.40 -4.43
CA PHE A 72 -3.02 -21.71 -5.02
C PHE A 72 -3.74 -22.85 -4.28
N ASN A 73 -3.05 -23.96 -3.99
CA ASN A 73 -3.64 -25.13 -3.33
C ASN A 73 -3.96 -24.86 -1.84
N ARG A 74 -3.20 -23.99 -1.16
CA ARG A 74 -3.52 -23.51 0.19
C ARG A 74 -4.83 -22.72 0.23
N SER A 75 -5.11 -21.90 -0.80
CA SER A 75 -6.38 -21.18 -0.93
C SER A 75 -7.56 -22.14 -1.15
N TYR A 76 -7.37 -23.18 -1.96
CA TYR A 76 -8.41 -24.18 -2.24
C TYR A 76 -8.78 -25.04 -1.02
N LYS A 77 -7.80 -25.43 -0.20
CA LYS A 77 -8.03 -26.24 1.02
C LYS A 77 -8.62 -25.47 2.21
N GLY A 78 -8.62 -24.13 2.17
CA GLY A 78 -9.02 -23.28 3.30
C GLY A 78 -10.51 -22.95 3.41
N GLY A 79 -11.35 -23.19 2.38
CA GLY A 79 -12.71 -22.62 2.39
C GLY A 79 -13.79 -23.27 1.53
N LEU A 80 -13.49 -24.19 0.60
CA LEU A 80 -14.52 -24.68 -0.33
C LEU A 80 -15.06 -26.08 -0.02
N SER A 81 -14.37 -26.91 0.77
CA SER A 81 -14.84 -28.27 1.05
C SER A 81 -15.95 -28.37 2.11
N LYS A 82 -16.15 -27.32 2.94
CA LYS A 82 -17.15 -27.34 4.03
C LYS A 82 -18.49 -26.68 3.66
N TRP A 83 -18.50 -25.77 2.68
CA TRP A 83 -19.69 -25.02 2.29
C TRP A 83 -20.52 -25.68 1.16
N SER A 84 -19.92 -26.54 0.33
CA SER A 84 -20.64 -27.19 -0.79
C SER A 84 -21.49 -28.40 -0.39
N TRP A 85 -21.19 -29.07 0.73
CA TRP A 85 -21.86 -30.33 1.12
C TRP A 85 -22.97 -30.15 2.17
N THR A 86 -23.11 -28.97 2.76
CA THR A 86 -24.15 -28.67 3.78
C THR A 86 -25.40 -28.02 3.17
N LEU A 87 -25.31 -27.44 1.96
CA LEU A 87 -26.41 -26.74 1.28
C LEU A 87 -27.15 -27.57 0.22
N LEU A 88 -26.72 -28.81 -0.04
CA LEU A 88 -27.29 -29.71 -1.05
C LEU A 88 -27.95 -30.97 -0.46
N GLY A 89 -28.17 -31.00 0.87
CA GLY A 89 -28.62 -32.19 1.59
C GLY A 89 -29.55 -31.96 2.78
N ALA A 90 -30.37 -30.90 2.76
CA ALA A 90 -31.51 -30.72 3.64
C ALA A 90 -32.62 -29.95 2.91
#